data_AF-A0A9D7STR1-F1
#
_entry.id   AF-A0A9D7STR1-F1
#
_cell.length_a   1.000
_cell.length_b   1.000
_cell.length_c   1.000
_cell.angle_alpha   90.00
_cell.angle_beta   90.00
_cell.angle_gamma   90.00
#
_symmetry.space_group_name_H-M   'P 1'
#
loop_
_entity.id
_entity.type
_entity.pdbx_description
1 polymer ?
#
loop_
_entity_poly.entity_id
_entity_poly.type
_entity_poly.pdbx_seq_one_letter_code
_entity_poly.pdbx_strand_id
1 'polypeptide(L)'
;MKNLIPVICGLFLVSFACKESASTLCESLQDNLIGIDVQSVKDQLDPWLADLNPSPIEDDPTGHHNNLVSFVGRLNDVCNLDASMDCYVCIKTLPAQTEVIVRIHSLGGIVQRVIDISTPASSIMTVVNVHE
;
A
#
# COMPACT_ATOMS: atom_id res chain seq x y z
N MET A 1 3.67 -62.74 -14.05
CA MET A 1 2.92 -62.17 -12.90
C MET A 1 3.72 -61.01 -12.33
N LYS A 2 3.03 -59.87 -12.16
CA LYS A 2 3.36 -58.73 -11.29
C LYS A 2 4.48 -57.77 -11.74
N ASN A 3 3.99 -56.80 -12.52
CA ASN A 3 4.37 -55.39 -12.62
C ASN A 3 4.97 -54.81 -11.33
N LEU A 4 5.95 -53.92 -11.47
CA LEU A 4 6.12 -52.80 -10.54
C LEU A 4 6.59 -51.57 -11.34
N ILE A 5 5.68 -50.63 -11.52
CA ILE A 5 5.93 -49.31 -12.12
C ILE A 5 6.28 -48.37 -10.96
N PRO A 6 7.42 -47.67 -10.96
CA PRO A 6 7.63 -46.58 -10.02
C PRO A 6 6.85 -45.36 -10.52
N VAL A 7 5.78 -45.03 -9.81
CA VAL A 7 5.07 -43.75 -9.92
C VAL A 7 6.00 -42.68 -9.37
N ILE A 8 6.70 -41.98 -10.26
CA ILE A 8 7.43 -40.76 -9.90
C ILE A 8 6.39 -39.64 -9.80
N CYS A 9 6.08 -39.31 -8.55
CA CYS A 9 5.25 -38.20 -8.12
C CYS A 9 5.99 -36.89 -8.45
N GLY A 10 5.84 -36.42 -9.69
CA GLY A 10 6.32 -35.11 -10.14
C GLY A 10 5.27 -34.04 -9.92
N LEU A 11 5.09 -33.60 -8.68
CA LEU A 11 4.28 -32.42 -8.36
C LEU A 11 5.04 -31.53 -7.38
N PHE A 12 6.00 -30.78 -7.91
CA PHE A 12 6.60 -29.64 -7.24
C PHE A 12 6.73 -28.52 -8.29
N LEU A 13 5.58 -27.97 -8.69
CA LEU A 13 5.54 -26.65 -9.31
C LEU A 13 5.69 -25.63 -8.20
N VAL A 14 6.95 -25.28 -7.93
CA VAL A 14 7.32 -24.25 -6.96
C VAL A 14 6.76 -22.92 -7.45
N SER A 15 5.93 -22.31 -6.61
CA SER A 15 5.23 -21.03 -6.79
C SER A 15 6.18 -19.84 -6.76
N PHE A 16 6.94 -19.61 -7.84
CA PHE A 16 7.81 -18.43 -7.99
C PHE A 16 7.11 -17.18 -8.56
N ALA A 17 5.88 -17.30 -9.06
CA ALA A 17 5.23 -16.22 -9.80
C ALA A 17 4.78 -15.01 -8.94
N CYS A 18 4.65 -15.16 -7.62
CA CYS A 18 4.10 -14.09 -6.78
C CYS A 18 5.13 -13.00 -6.43
N LYS A 19 6.44 -13.29 -6.52
CA LYS A 19 7.49 -12.35 -6.09
C LYS A 19 7.87 -11.32 -7.16
N GLU A 20 7.78 -11.69 -8.43
CA GLU A 20 8.21 -10.86 -9.56
C GLU A 20 7.23 -9.70 -9.85
N SER A 21 5.92 -9.95 -9.72
CA SER A 21 4.90 -8.91 -9.91
C SER A 21 4.92 -7.86 -8.79
N ALA A 22 5.15 -8.27 -7.55
CA ALA A 22 5.24 -7.38 -6.41
C ALA A 22 6.49 -6.48 -6.49
N SER A 23 7.66 -7.02 -6.88
CA SER A 23 8.88 -6.21 -6.98
C SER A 23 8.76 -5.14 -8.07
N THR A 24 8.22 -5.50 -9.24
CA THR A 24 8.02 -4.55 -10.35
C THR A 24 7.05 -3.42 -9.96
N LEU A 25 5.98 -3.74 -9.24
CA LEU A 25 5.04 -2.74 -8.73
C LEU A 25 5.72 -1.78 -7.74
N CYS A 26 6.52 -2.30 -6.81
CA CYS A 26 7.18 -1.50 -5.79
C CYS A 26 8.29 -0.62 -6.35
N GLU A 27 9.07 -1.10 -7.32
CA GLU A 27 10.07 -0.30 -8.03
C GLU A 27 9.39 0.86 -8.77
N SER A 28 8.32 0.58 -9.53
CA SER A 28 7.57 1.64 -10.21
C SER A 28 6.91 2.61 -9.24
N LEU A 29 6.39 2.14 -8.10
CA LEU A 29 5.82 3.01 -7.08
C LEU A 29 6.86 3.96 -6.49
N GLN A 30 8.07 3.48 -6.21
CA GLN A 30 9.17 4.32 -5.73
C GLN A 30 9.52 5.42 -6.74
N ASP A 31 9.64 5.06 -8.02
CA ASP A 31 9.92 6.03 -9.09
C ASP A 31 8.82 7.09 -9.20
N ASN A 32 7.54 6.67 -9.13
CA ASN A 32 6.39 7.57 -9.19
C ASN A 32 6.32 8.50 -7.97
N LEU A 33 6.65 8.00 -6.78
CA LEU A 33 6.74 8.83 -5.57
C LEU A 33 7.90 9.84 -5.66
N ILE A 34 9.08 9.42 -6.12
CA ILE A 34 10.23 10.32 -6.34
C ILE A 34 9.85 11.43 -7.33
N GLY A 35 9.21 11.05 -8.44
CA GLY A 35 8.75 11.97 -9.48
C GLY A 35 7.49 12.78 -9.14
N ILE A 36 6.83 12.50 -8.02
CA ILE A 36 5.53 13.09 -7.63
C ILE A 36 4.48 12.91 -8.75
N ASP A 37 4.47 11.75 -9.39
CA ASP A 37 3.42 11.38 -10.35
C ASP A 37 2.16 10.96 -9.59
N VAL A 38 1.38 11.96 -9.19
CA VAL A 38 0.17 11.78 -8.38
C VAL A 38 -0.79 10.78 -9.00
N GLN A 39 -1.00 10.82 -10.32
CA GLN A 39 -1.97 9.93 -10.97
C GLN A 39 -1.48 8.48 -10.93
N SER A 40 -0.21 8.24 -11.26
CA SER A 40 0.34 6.88 -11.22
C SER A 40 0.37 6.31 -9.81
N VAL A 41 0.68 7.13 -8.79
CA VAL A 41 0.62 6.71 -7.38
C VAL A 41 -0.81 6.34 -6.97
N LYS A 42 -1.82 7.13 -7.36
CA LYS A 42 -3.23 6.80 -7.12
C LYS A 42 -3.61 5.46 -7.75
N ASP A 43 -3.29 5.29 -9.04
CA ASP A 43 -3.63 4.09 -9.79
C ASP A 43 -3.00 2.82 -9.17
N GLN A 44 -1.82 2.95 -8.56
CA GLN A 44 -1.12 1.86 -7.88
C GLN A 44 -1.63 1.59 -6.46
N LEU A 45 -1.97 2.62 -5.68
CA LEU A 45 -2.27 2.50 -4.25
C LEU A 45 -3.78 2.45 -3.93
N ASP A 46 -4.66 3.03 -4.74
CA ASP A 46 -6.11 2.91 -4.52
C ASP A 46 -6.60 1.45 -4.46
N PRO A 47 -6.09 0.52 -5.29
CA PRO A 47 -6.41 -0.90 -5.14
C PRO A 47 -6.01 -1.49 -3.78
N TRP A 48 -4.99 -0.94 -3.12
CA TRP A 48 -4.54 -1.37 -1.79
C TRP A 48 -5.41 -0.82 -0.65
N LEU A 49 -6.30 0.12 -0.96
CA LEU A 49 -7.25 0.71 -0.02
C LEU A 49 -8.66 0.10 -0.21
N ALA A 50 -8.90 -0.59 -1.32
CA ALA A 50 -10.22 -1.03 -1.75
C ALA A 50 -10.92 -2.04 -0.82
N ASP A 51 -10.17 -2.81 -0.04
CA ASP A 51 -10.69 -3.77 0.94
C ASP A 51 -10.83 -3.19 2.36
N LEU A 52 -10.36 -1.96 2.59
CA LEU A 52 -10.26 -1.31 3.88
C LEU A 52 -11.49 -0.44 4.18
N ASN A 53 -12.60 -1.11 4.50
CA ASN A 53 -13.88 -0.46 4.81
C ASN A 53 -13.85 0.27 6.16
N PRO A 54 -14.52 1.44 6.29
CA PRO A 54 -14.58 2.16 7.55
C PRO A 54 -15.32 1.36 8.62
N SER A 55 -14.87 1.49 9.88
CA SER A 55 -15.57 1.01 11.06
C SER A 55 -15.68 2.13 12.11
N PRO A 56 -16.60 3.09 11.91
CA PRO A 56 -16.70 4.26 12.78
C PRO A 56 -17.07 3.87 14.22
N ILE A 57 -16.42 4.52 15.18
CA ILE A 57 -16.72 4.46 16.61
C ILE A 57 -16.73 5.88 17.20
N GLU A 58 -17.12 6.04 18.46
CA GLU A 58 -17.24 7.37 19.10
C GLU A 58 -15.93 8.18 19.01
N ASP A 59 -14.79 7.55 19.27
CA ASP A 59 -13.46 8.19 19.25
C ASP A 59 -12.78 8.21 17.86
N ASP A 60 -13.34 7.50 16.88
CA ASP A 60 -12.92 7.53 15.47
C ASP A 60 -14.16 7.61 14.56
N PRO A 61 -14.69 8.82 14.34
CA PRO A 61 -15.90 9.01 13.54
C PRO A 61 -15.74 8.66 12.05
N THR A 62 -14.50 8.53 11.55
CA THR A 62 -14.27 8.10 10.16
C THR A 62 -14.05 6.60 10.06
N GLY A 63 -13.64 5.94 11.14
CA GLY A 63 -13.47 4.49 11.21
C GLY A 63 -12.28 3.97 10.41
N HIS A 64 -11.28 4.81 10.16
CA HIS A 64 -10.17 4.52 9.26
C HIS A 64 -8.81 4.40 9.96
N HIS A 65 -8.72 4.59 11.28
CA HIS A 65 -7.42 4.58 11.95
C HIS A 65 -6.70 3.24 11.75
N ASN A 66 -7.39 2.13 12.03
CA ASN A 66 -6.85 0.78 11.84
C ASN A 66 -6.63 0.43 10.36
N ASN A 67 -7.44 0.99 9.46
CA ASN A 67 -7.25 0.84 8.02
C ASN A 67 -5.94 1.47 7.58
N LEU A 68 -5.65 2.66 8.08
CA LEU A 68 -4.42 3.37 7.76
C LEU A 68 -3.17 2.69 8.33
N VAL A 69 -3.26 2.18 9.57
CA VAL A 69 -2.21 1.31 10.14
C VAL A 69 -1.95 0.10 9.24
N SER A 70 -3.02 -0.54 8.76
CA SER A 70 -2.92 -1.68 7.85
C SER A 70 -2.29 -1.30 6.50
N PHE A 71 -2.68 -0.15 5.95
CA PHE A 71 -2.12 0.38 4.70
C PHE A 71 -0.63 0.70 4.82
N VAL A 72 -0.22 1.39 5.89
CA VAL A 72 1.19 1.67 6.20
C VAL A 72 1.98 0.36 6.35
N GLY A 73 1.41 -0.63 7.03
CA GLY A 73 1.98 -1.97 7.12
C GLY A 73 2.22 -2.61 5.76
N ARG A 74 1.26 -2.51 4.82
CA ARG A 74 1.43 -3.02 3.45
C ARG A 74 2.59 -2.33 2.72
N LEU A 75 2.73 -1.02 2.82
CA LEU A 75 3.84 -0.28 2.20
C LEU A 75 5.20 -0.76 2.74
N ASN A 76 5.29 -0.94 4.06
CA ASN A 76 6.50 -1.41 4.72
C ASN A 76 6.83 -2.86 4.37
N ASP A 77 5.85 -3.77 4.44
CA ASP A 77 6.09 -5.21 4.30
C ASP A 77 6.23 -5.66 2.85
N VAL A 78 5.44 -5.08 1.93
CA VAL A 78 5.40 -5.52 0.52
C VAL A 78 6.46 -4.80 -0.30
N CYS A 79 6.62 -3.49 -0.09
CA CYS A 79 7.53 -2.66 -0.88
C CYS A 79 8.83 -2.28 -0.17
N ASN A 80 9.04 -2.72 1.08
CA ASN A 80 10.21 -2.34 1.88
C ASN A 80 10.44 -0.83 1.93
N LEU A 81 9.34 -0.06 1.95
CA LEU A 81 9.38 1.38 2.14
C LEU A 81 9.52 1.70 3.63
N ASP A 82 10.05 2.88 3.96
CA ASP A 82 9.93 3.43 5.31
C ASP A 82 8.71 4.36 5.34
N ALA A 83 7.55 3.77 5.62
CA ALA A 83 6.27 4.47 5.70
C ALA A 83 5.78 4.61 7.14
N SER A 84 5.19 5.76 7.44
CA SER A 84 4.60 6.10 8.74
C SER A 84 3.40 7.02 8.56
N MET A 85 2.38 6.87 9.40
CA MET A 85 1.29 7.85 9.50
C MET A 85 1.84 9.10 10.18
N ASP A 86 1.70 10.26 9.53
CA ASP A 86 2.09 11.53 10.13
C ASP A 86 0.95 12.12 10.96
N CYS A 87 -0.22 12.28 10.33
CA CYS A 87 -1.39 12.80 10.99
C CYS A 87 -2.68 12.18 10.48
N TYR A 88 -3.58 11.88 11.42
CA TYR A 88 -4.87 11.26 11.14
C TYR A 88 -6.01 12.28 11.17
N VAL A 89 -6.77 12.40 10.08
CA VAL A 89 -7.94 13.32 9.95
C VAL A 89 -7.54 14.78 10.27
N CYS A 90 -6.32 15.16 9.89
CA CYS A 90 -5.71 16.45 10.20
C CYS A 90 -6.09 17.54 9.21
N ILE A 91 -6.30 17.18 7.94
CA ILE A 91 -6.67 18.13 6.88
C ILE A 91 -8.20 18.28 6.86
N LYS A 92 -8.68 19.50 7.12
CA LYS A 92 -10.10 19.82 7.30
C LYS A 92 -10.80 20.12 5.96
N THR A 93 -10.86 19.11 5.10
CA THR A 93 -11.67 19.11 3.86
C THR A 93 -12.94 18.27 4.02
N LEU A 94 -13.75 18.18 2.96
CA LEU A 94 -14.91 17.29 2.90
C LEU A 94 -14.78 16.32 1.71
N PRO A 95 -14.43 15.03 1.93
CA PRO A 95 -14.11 14.40 3.22
C PRO A 95 -12.79 14.90 3.82
N ALA A 96 -12.58 14.64 5.11
CA ALA A 96 -11.31 14.93 5.77
C ALA A 96 -10.19 14.06 5.18
N GLN A 97 -8.94 14.52 5.32
CA GLN A 97 -7.77 13.79 4.83
C GLN A 97 -6.73 13.59 5.93
N THR A 98 -5.86 12.61 5.68
CA THR A 98 -4.77 12.13 6.51
C THR A 98 -3.49 12.15 5.68
N GLU A 99 -2.35 12.34 6.34
CA GLU A 99 -1.03 12.29 5.72
C GLU A 99 -0.26 11.02 6.11
N VAL A 100 0.32 10.36 5.11
CA VAL A 100 1.29 9.26 5.27
C VAL A 100 2.63 9.70 4.71
N ILE A 101 3.67 9.68 5.54
CA ILE A 101 5.05 9.91 5.10
C ILE A 101 5.62 8.61 4.57
N VAL A 102 6.28 8.68 3.41
CA VAL A 102 7.10 7.62 2.83
C VAL A 102 8.52 8.14 2.61
N ARG A 103 9.51 7.40 3.12
CA ARG A 103 10.94 7.67 2.92
C ARG A 103 11.53 6.60 2.00
N ILE A 104 12.17 7.05 0.94
CA ILE A 104 12.77 6.22 -0.10
C ILE A 104 14.28 6.40 -0.02
N HIS A 105 14.97 5.30 0.26
CA HIS A 105 16.42 5.25 0.34
C HIS A 105 16.99 5.01 -1.06
N SER A 106 17.53 6.05 -1.68
CA SER A 106 18.20 5.97 -2.97
C SER A 106 19.72 6.18 -2.83
N LEU A 107 20.49 5.88 -3.87
CA LEU A 107 21.93 6.17 -3.91
C LEU A 107 22.25 7.68 -3.75
N GLY A 108 21.29 8.56 -4.05
CA GLY A 108 21.42 10.01 -3.92
C GLY A 108 21.03 10.57 -2.54
N GLY A 109 20.56 9.73 -1.62
CA GLY A 109 20.07 10.14 -0.31
C GLY A 109 18.64 9.64 -0.02
N ILE A 110 18.04 10.19 1.02
CA ILE A 110 16.67 9.89 1.43
C ILE A 110 15.73 10.90 0.78
N VAL A 111 14.80 10.42 -0.05
CA VAL A 111 13.69 11.21 -0.57
C VAL A 111 12.48 10.99 0.33
N GLN A 112 11.92 12.06 0.87
CA GLN A 112 10.67 12.02 1.65
C GLN A 112 9.51 12.50 0.79
N ARG A 113 8.38 11.80 0.88
CA ARG A 113 7.11 12.19 0.28
C ARG A 113 5.99 12.04 1.29
N VAL A 114 4.99 12.90 1.18
CA VAL A 114 3.74 12.84 1.93
C VAL A 114 2.62 12.47 0.96
N ILE A 115 1.84 11.47 1.32
CA ILE A 115 0.67 11.01 0.58
C ILE A 115 -0.57 11.48 1.33
N ASP A 116 -1.37 12.30 0.67
CA ASP A 116 -2.68 12.71 1.17
C ASP A 116 -3.69 11.61 0.87
N ILE A 117 -4.42 11.16 1.90
CA ILE A 117 -5.42 10.10 1.80
C ILE A 117 -6.76 10.63 2.29
N SER A 118 -7.78 10.51 1.45
CA SER A 118 -9.18 10.77 1.79
C SER A 118 -9.68 9.76 2.82
N THR A 119 -10.25 10.22 3.93
CA THR A 119 -10.80 9.38 5.02
C THR A 119 -12.29 9.66 5.26
N PRO A 120 -13.18 9.27 4.33
CA PRO A 120 -14.63 9.48 4.45
C PRO A 120 -15.25 8.49 5.44
N ALA A 121 -16.24 8.91 6.23
CA ALA A 121 -16.86 8.03 7.25
C ALA A 121 -17.70 6.86 6.68
N SER A 122 -18.03 6.88 5.38
CA SER A 122 -18.99 5.95 4.77
C SER A 122 -18.50 5.27 3.49
N SER A 123 -17.23 5.45 3.12
CA SER A 123 -16.65 4.81 1.94
C SER A 123 -15.19 4.46 2.19
N ILE A 124 -14.58 3.76 1.24
CA ILE A 124 -13.15 3.42 1.30
C ILE A 124 -12.28 4.68 1.21
N MET A 125 -11.03 4.55 1.68
CA MET A 125 -9.99 5.55 1.50
C MET A 125 -9.52 5.57 0.05
N THR A 126 -9.04 6.73 -0.40
CA THR A 126 -8.37 6.90 -1.70
C THR A 126 -7.22 7.89 -1.56
N VAL A 127 -6.17 7.69 -2.35
CA VAL A 127 -5.10 8.68 -2.49
C VAL A 127 -5.67 9.93 -3.14
N VAL A 128 -5.34 11.10 -2.60
CA VAL A 128 -5.77 12.40 -3.13
C VAL A 128 -4.64 13.06 -3.88
N ASN A 129 -3.47 13.15 -3.26
CA ASN A 129 -2.34 13.94 -3.71
C ASN A 129 -1.02 13.37 -3.14
N VAL A 130 0.11 13.82 -3.71
CA VAL A 130 1.47 13.54 -3.21
C VAL A 130 2.24 14.85 -3.18
N HIS A 131 2.94 15.13 -2.09
CA HIS A 131 3.78 16.32 -1.95
C HIS A 131 5.04 16.06 -1.11
N GLU A 132 5.79 17.12 -0.82
CA GLU A 132 7.00 17.09 0.02
C GLU A 132 6.69 17.40 1.49
#